data_AF-A0A6P0IHY5-F1
#
_entry.id   AF-A0A6P0IHY5-F1
#
_cell.length_a   1.000
_cell.length_b   1.000
_cell.length_c   1.000
_cell.angle_alpha   90.00
_cell.angle_beta   90.00
_cell.angle_gamma   90.00
#
_symmetry.space_group_name_H-M   'P 1'
#
loop_
_entity.id
_entity.type
_entity.pdbx_description
1 polymer ?
#
loop_
_entity_poly.entity_id
_entity_poly.type
_entity_poly.pdbx_seq_one_letter_code
_entity_poly.pdbx_strand_id
1 'polypeptide(L)'
;NDTIQGQGGADTLIGGSGNDSLDSDTLGTVDLIGDLLDGGAGNDTLQGEAGNDTLLGGSGNDSLTGDDSTVDFGNDSLNGGAGNDTLNGGAGNDILNGGSGVDTTNGGSGNDTIIDDDFVNFDIHNGGLGIDTIDYSNVTFGSG
;
A
#
# COMPACT_ATOMS: atom_id res chain seq x y z
N ASN A 1 -3.22 -3.78 -18.65
CA ASN A 1 -4.64 -3.99 -18.26
C ASN A 1 -4.86 -5.46 -18.08
N ASP A 2 -4.46 -5.94 -16.93
CA ASP A 2 -4.30 -7.33 -16.60
C ASP A 2 -5.03 -7.60 -15.27
N THR A 3 -5.45 -8.85 -15.08
CA THR A 3 -5.97 -9.32 -13.80
C THR A 3 -5.12 -10.49 -13.39
N ILE A 4 -4.39 -10.32 -12.31
CA ILE A 4 -3.40 -11.27 -11.83
C ILE A 4 -3.83 -11.69 -10.43
N GLN A 5 -3.96 -13.00 -10.25
CA GLN A 5 -4.27 -13.60 -8.96
C GLN A 5 -3.14 -14.54 -8.58
N GLY A 6 -2.65 -14.40 -7.36
CA GLY A 6 -1.79 -15.39 -6.74
C GLY A 6 -2.61 -16.58 -6.22
N GLN A 7 -1.91 -17.46 -5.52
CA GLN A 7 -2.45 -18.62 -4.82
C GLN A 7 -1.78 -18.67 -3.45
N GLY A 8 -2.03 -19.72 -2.66
CA GLY A 8 -1.23 -19.93 -1.48
C GLY A 8 0.27 -20.05 -1.80
N GLY A 9 1.12 -19.44 -0.99
CA GLY A 9 2.55 -19.36 -1.13
C GLY A 9 3.07 -17.95 -0.85
N ALA A 10 4.34 -17.75 -1.18
CA ALA A 10 4.87 -16.41 -1.42
C ALA A 10 4.89 -16.21 -2.94
N ASP A 11 4.15 -15.23 -3.40
CA ASP A 11 3.98 -14.89 -4.79
C ASP A 11 4.66 -13.55 -5.15
N THR A 12 4.86 -13.37 -6.46
CA THR A 12 5.33 -12.10 -7.03
C THR A 12 4.47 -11.80 -8.24
N LEU A 13 3.65 -10.76 -8.12
CA LEU A 13 2.71 -10.32 -9.15
C LEU A 13 3.22 -9.02 -9.76
N ILE A 14 3.21 -8.94 -11.10
CA ILE A 14 3.72 -7.77 -11.84
C ILE A 14 2.70 -7.41 -12.93
N GLY A 15 2.05 -6.26 -12.81
CA GLY A 15 1.08 -5.72 -13.78
C GLY A 15 1.76 -5.15 -15.03
N GLY A 16 2.75 -4.30 -14.82
CA GLY A 16 3.59 -3.76 -15.88
C GLY A 16 3.03 -2.49 -16.48
N SER A 17 2.17 -2.56 -17.50
CA SER A 17 1.66 -1.36 -18.16
C SER A 17 0.16 -1.41 -18.41
N GLY A 18 -0.50 -0.27 -18.27
CA GLY A 18 -1.94 -0.17 -18.27
C GLY A 18 -2.50 -0.33 -16.86
N ASN A 19 -3.81 -0.26 -16.73
CA ASN A 19 -4.49 -0.30 -15.44
C ASN A 19 -4.77 -1.76 -15.06
N ASP A 20 -4.11 -2.23 -14.01
CA ASP A 20 -4.03 -3.63 -13.63
C ASP A 20 -4.73 -3.89 -12.29
N SER A 21 -5.15 -5.14 -12.08
CA SER A 21 -5.74 -5.62 -10.84
C SER A 21 -4.95 -6.82 -10.35
N LEU A 22 -4.26 -6.66 -9.23
CA LEU A 22 -3.42 -7.67 -8.60
C LEU A 22 -4.03 -8.03 -7.25
N ASP A 23 -4.17 -9.33 -7.00
CA ASP A 23 -4.75 -9.90 -5.80
C ASP A 23 -3.91 -11.12 -5.40
N SER A 24 -3.35 -11.12 -4.19
CA SER A 24 -2.32 -12.08 -3.80
C SER A 24 -2.84 -13.50 -3.53
N ASP A 25 -4.08 -13.68 -3.08
CA ASP A 25 -4.64 -15.00 -2.78
C ASP A 25 -6.05 -15.18 -3.40
N THR A 26 -6.49 -16.42 -3.45
CA THR A 26 -7.85 -16.78 -3.82
C THR A 26 -8.68 -17.10 -2.59
N LEU A 27 -9.80 -16.38 -2.43
CA LEU A 27 -10.85 -16.63 -1.44
C LEU A 27 -11.05 -18.13 -1.12
N GLY A 28 -10.47 -18.63 -0.03
CA GLY A 28 -10.68 -20.02 0.39
C GLY A 28 -9.62 -20.64 1.30
N THR A 29 -8.40 -20.10 1.29
CA THR A 29 -7.35 -20.41 2.26
C THR A 29 -6.86 -19.11 2.87
N VAL A 30 -6.57 -19.10 4.17
CA VAL A 30 -5.80 -18.00 4.74
C VAL A 30 -4.35 -18.39 4.51
N ASP A 31 -3.70 -17.75 3.55
CA ASP A 31 -2.25 -17.68 3.56
C ASP A 31 -1.78 -16.63 4.56
N LEU A 32 -0.67 -16.90 5.25
CA LEU A 32 -0.03 -15.96 6.19
C LEU A 32 1.38 -15.62 5.71
N ILE A 33 1.76 -16.09 4.52
CA ILE A 33 3.02 -15.83 3.87
C ILE A 33 2.83 -14.56 3.07
N GLY A 34 3.77 -13.62 3.23
CA GLY A 34 3.70 -12.35 2.52
C GLY A 34 4.12 -12.43 1.06
N ASP A 35 3.57 -11.51 0.29
CA ASP A 35 3.65 -11.41 -1.16
C ASP A 35 4.28 -10.09 -1.63
N LEU A 36 4.68 -10.07 -2.90
CA LEU A 36 5.14 -8.86 -3.59
C LEU A 36 4.22 -8.55 -4.77
N LEU A 37 3.56 -7.39 -4.72
CA LEU A 37 2.71 -6.89 -5.78
C LEU A 37 3.31 -5.60 -6.35
N ASP A 38 3.49 -5.55 -7.68
CA ASP A 38 4.00 -4.39 -8.42
C ASP A 38 3.03 -4.06 -9.57
N GLY A 39 2.27 -2.96 -9.43
CA GLY A 39 1.32 -2.48 -10.43
C GLY A 39 2.03 -1.99 -11.69
N GLY A 40 3.02 -1.14 -11.51
CA GLY A 40 3.88 -0.64 -12.58
C GLY A 40 3.39 0.71 -13.09
N ALA A 41 2.92 0.77 -14.33
CA ALA A 41 2.48 2.02 -14.94
C ALA A 41 1.01 1.96 -15.33
N GLY A 42 0.18 2.78 -14.72
CA GLY A 42 -1.27 2.76 -14.90
C GLY A 42 -1.96 3.17 -13.62
N ASN A 43 -3.28 3.14 -13.62
CA ASN A 43 -4.04 3.27 -12.38
C ASN A 43 -4.42 1.88 -11.91
N ASP A 44 -3.69 1.36 -10.93
CA ASP A 44 -3.72 -0.04 -10.55
C ASP A 44 -4.52 -0.26 -9.26
N THR A 45 -4.94 -1.50 -9.04
CA THR A 45 -5.58 -1.94 -7.80
C THR A 45 -4.85 -3.16 -7.27
N LEU A 46 -4.24 -3.04 -6.09
CA LEU A 46 -3.42 -4.06 -5.46
C LEU A 46 -4.05 -4.46 -4.11
N GLN A 47 -4.18 -5.76 -3.88
CA GLN A 47 -4.72 -6.35 -2.65
C GLN A 47 -3.72 -7.42 -2.12
N GLY A 48 -3.16 -7.19 -0.92
CA GLY A 48 -2.17 -8.08 -0.28
C GLY A 48 -2.79 -9.26 0.49
N GLU A 49 -4.06 -9.14 0.88
CA GLU A 49 -4.81 -10.16 1.63
C GLU A 49 -4.24 -10.43 3.03
N ALA A 50 -3.63 -11.57 3.32
CA ALA A 50 -3.12 -11.89 4.63
C ALA A 50 -1.66 -12.33 4.50
N GLY A 51 -0.82 -11.95 5.45
CA GLY A 51 0.63 -12.04 5.26
C GLY A 51 1.31 -10.77 5.68
N ASN A 52 2.60 -10.61 5.37
CA ASN A 52 3.27 -9.31 5.52
C ASN A 52 3.70 -8.90 4.13
N ASP A 53 2.91 -8.06 3.48
CA ASP A 53 2.95 -7.85 2.05
C ASP A 53 3.76 -6.62 1.68
N THR A 54 4.25 -6.61 0.45
CA THR A 54 4.85 -5.42 -0.16
C THR A 54 4.06 -5.05 -1.41
N LEU A 55 3.41 -3.90 -1.37
CA LEU A 55 2.61 -3.37 -2.46
C LEU A 55 3.26 -2.12 -3.04
N LEU A 56 3.51 -2.13 -4.35
CA LEU A 56 4.10 -1.03 -5.11
C LEU A 56 3.10 -0.62 -6.21
N GLY A 57 2.52 0.58 -6.10
CA GLY A 57 1.61 1.13 -7.13
C GLY A 57 2.38 1.48 -8.39
N GLY A 58 3.39 2.34 -8.24
CA GLY A 58 4.30 2.70 -9.30
C GLY A 58 3.99 4.08 -9.85
N SER A 59 3.45 4.19 -11.06
CA SER A 59 3.06 5.47 -11.63
C SER A 59 1.62 5.47 -12.08
N GLY A 60 0.87 6.48 -11.70
CA GLY A 60 -0.55 6.65 -11.94
C GLY A 60 -1.28 6.83 -10.63
N ASN A 61 -2.61 6.77 -10.66
CA ASN A 61 -3.41 6.92 -9.44
C ASN A 61 -3.86 5.54 -8.97
N ASP A 62 -3.20 5.03 -7.95
CA ASP A 62 -3.29 3.64 -7.54
C ASP A 62 -4.15 3.47 -6.27
N SER A 63 -4.69 2.27 -6.10
CA SER A 63 -5.41 1.84 -4.91
C SER A 63 -4.73 0.62 -4.32
N LEU A 64 -4.12 0.77 -3.14
CA LEU A 64 -3.37 -0.27 -2.45
C LEU A 64 -4.06 -0.61 -1.13
N THR A 65 -4.31 -1.90 -0.91
CA THR A 65 -4.83 -2.43 0.36
C THR A 65 -3.90 -3.55 0.82
N GLY A 66 -3.30 -3.42 2.00
CA GLY A 66 -2.52 -4.48 2.64
C GLY A 66 -3.42 -5.68 2.93
N ASP A 67 -4.32 -5.52 3.91
CA ASP A 67 -5.37 -6.49 4.19
C ASP A 67 -6.81 -5.92 4.26
N ASP A 68 -7.80 -6.78 4.02
CA ASP A 68 -9.23 -6.55 4.37
C ASP A 68 -9.68 -7.48 5.51
N SER A 69 -8.74 -8.13 6.20
CA SER A 69 -9.02 -9.31 7.00
C SER A 69 -8.92 -9.04 8.50
N THR A 70 -10.09 -8.96 9.15
CA THR A 70 -10.21 -8.83 10.62
C THR A 70 -9.59 -9.98 11.45
N VAL A 71 -9.02 -11.01 10.80
CA VAL A 71 -8.45 -12.20 11.44
C VAL A 71 -6.92 -12.26 11.40
N ASP A 72 -6.23 -11.36 10.70
CA ASP A 72 -4.76 -11.31 10.67
C ASP A 72 -4.20 -9.93 11.06
N PHE A 73 -2.91 -9.88 11.37
CA PHE A 73 -2.14 -8.72 11.80
C PHE A 73 -0.89 -8.55 10.92
N GLY A 74 -1.09 -8.64 9.61
CA GLY A 74 -0.04 -8.45 8.62
C GLY A 74 0.63 -7.09 8.78
N ASN A 75 1.96 -7.04 8.83
CA ASN A 75 2.65 -5.75 8.90
C ASN A 75 3.11 -5.43 7.48
N ASP A 76 2.35 -4.61 6.80
CA ASP A 76 2.47 -4.41 5.37
C ASP A 76 3.30 -3.18 5.03
N SER A 77 3.88 -3.21 3.84
CA SER A 77 4.63 -2.08 3.26
C SER A 77 3.96 -1.64 1.97
N LEU A 78 3.27 -0.50 2.01
CA LEU A 78 2.56 0.08 0.87
C LEU A 78 3.30 1.32 0.37
N ASN A 79 3.54 1.38 -0.95
CA ASN A 79 4.11 2.54 -1.63
C ASN A 79 3.26 2.88 -2.86
N GLY A 80 2.56 4.03 -2.83
CA GLY A 80 1.75 4.51 -3.95
C GLY A 80 2.62 4.87 -5.15
N GLY A 81 3.61 5.72 -4.92
CA GLY A 81 4.62 6.06 -5.91
C GLY A 81 4.35 7.43 -6.51
N ALA A 82 3.99 7.49 -7.79
CA ALA A 82 3.77 8.77 -8.47
C ALA A 82 2.34 8.92 -8.96
N GLY A 83 1.59 9.82 -8.36
CA GLY A 83 0.22 10.15 -8.73
C GLY A 83 -0.61 10.38 -7.47
N ASN A 84 -1.93 10.37 -7.59
CA ASN A 84 -2.79 10.56 -6.44
C ASN A 84 -3.31 9.21 -5.97
N ASP A 85 -2.71 8.69 -4.92
CA ASP A 85 -2.87 7.31 -4.50
C ASP A 85 -3.78 7.18 -3.27
N THR A 86 -4.40 6.02 -3.12
CA THR A 86 -5.17 5.65 -1.94
C THR A 86 -4.58 4.39 -1.32
N LEU A 87 -4.08 4.50 -0.09
CA LEU A 87 -3.44 3.42 0.63
C LEU A 87 -4.23 3.09 1.89
N ASN A 88 -4.48 1.79 2.12
CA ASN A 88 -5.07 1.26 3.34
C ASN A 88 -4.18 0.13 3.87
N GLY A 89 -3.57 0.31 5.05
CA GLY A 89 -2.70 -0.70 5.67
C GLY A 89 -3.51 -1.94 6.06
N GLY A 90 -4.55 -1.74 6.87
CA GLY A 90 -5.41 -2.83 7.31
C GLY A 90 -5.21 -3.08 8.80
N ALA A 91 -4.95 -4.32 9.18
CA ALA A 91 -4.64 -4.70 10.54
C ALA A 91 -3.16 -5.10 10.66
N GLY A 92 -2.44 -4.42 11.55
CA GLY A 92 -1.01 -4.66 11.76
C GLY A 92 -0.28 -3.37 12.06
N ASN A 93 1.05 -3.41 12.10
CA ASN A 93 1.84 -2.19 12.20
C ASN A 93 2.43 -1.91 10.82
N ASP A 94 1.74 -1.08 10.07
CA ASP A 94 2.01 -0.92 8.65
C ASP A 94 2.95 0.25 8.37
N ILE A 95 3.58 0.21 7.20
CA ILE A 95 4.37 1.31 6.65
C ILE A 95 3.70 1.78 5.37
N LEU A 96 3.18 3.00 5.37
CA LEU A 96 2.49 3.60 4.24
C LEU A 96 3.28 4.79 3.72
N ASN A 97 3.65 4.76 2.44
CA ASN A 97 4.23 5.89 1.73
C ASN A 97 3.35 6.26 0.54
N GLY A 98 2.69 7.42 0.58
CA GLY A 98 1.91 7.93 -0.56
C GLY A 98 2.80 8.16 -1.78
N GLY A 99 3.98 8.77 -1.54
CA GLY A 99 4.90 9.17 -2.58
C GLY A 99 4.59 10.58 -3.06
N SER A 100 4.71 10.81 -4.37
CA SER A 100 4.48 12.14 -4.94
C SER A 100 3.06 12.29 -5.46
N GLY A 101 2.36 13.33 -5.02
CA GLY A 101 1.02 13.67 -5.49
C GLY A 101 0.13 14.03 -4.33
N VAL A 102 -1.19 13.97 -4.53
CA VAL A 102 -2.15 14.21 -3.44
C VAL A 102 -2.71 12.86 -3.01
N ASP A 103 -2.22 12.37 -1.88
CA ASP A 103 -2.46 11.01 -1.44
C ASP A 103 -3.44 10.95 -0.26
N THR A 104 -4.08 9.80 -0.13
CA THR A 104 -4.90 9.47 1.04
C THR A 104 -4.40 8.18 1.65
N THR A 105 -3.97 8.22 2.90
CA THR A 105 -3.50 7.05 3.64
C THR A 105 -4.39 6.77 4.84
N ASN A 106 -4.64 5.48 5.07
CA ASN A 106 -5.29 4.96 6.26
C ASN A 106 -4.45 3.83 6.85
N GLY A 107 -3.86 4.03 8.03
CA GLY A 107 -3.05 2.99 8.70
C GLY A 107 -3.92 1.78 9.04
N GLY A 108 -5.03 2.03 9.74
CA GLY A 108 -6.02 0.99 10.02
C GLY A 108 -5.99 0.64 11.50
N SER A 109 -5.60 -0.57 11.88
CA SER A 109 -5.45 -0.92 13.30
C SER A 109 -4.06 -1.42 13.62
N GLY A 110 -3.44 -0.86 14.65
CA GLY A 110 -2.11 -1.19 15.11
C GLY A 110 -1.32 0.10 15.30
N ASN A 111 0.01 0.05 15.22
CA ASN A 111 0.84 1.25 15.37
C ASN A 111 1.53 1.53 14.06
N ASP A 112 0.92 2.37 13.24
CA ASP A 112 1.32 2.54 11.86
C ASP A 112 2.37 3.64 11.71
N THR A 113 3.17 3.55 10.65
CA THR A 113 4.09 4.60 10.23
C THR A 113 3.72 5.09 8.85
N ILE A 114 3.32 6.35 8.77
CA ILE A 114 3.01 7.02 7.51
C ILE A 114 4.22 7.89 7.16
N ILE A 115 4.83 7.65 6.01
CA ILE A 115 5.92 8.45 5.48
C ILE A 115 5.31 9.52 4.59
N ASP A 116 5.60 10.77 4.93
CA ASP A 116 5.19 11.95 4.17
C ASP A 116 6.49 12.64 3.70
N ASP A 117 6.80 12.48 2.41
CA ASP A 117 8.02 13.02 1.79
C ASP A 117 7.76 14.21 0.84
N ASP A 118 6.50 14.62 0.68
CA ASP A 118 6.09 15.77 -0.13
C ASP A 118 5.78 17.00 0.75
N PHE A 119 6.26 18.17 0.32
CA PHE A 119 5.96 19.44 0.98
C PHE A 119 4.88 20.26 0.26
N VAL A 120 4.63 19.99 -1.03
CA VAL A 120 3.84 20.86 -1.90
C VAL A 120 2.40 20.43 -2.06
N ASN A 121 2.11 19.15 -1.90
CA ASN A 121 0.76 18.60 -1.96
C ASN A 121 0.19 18.40 -0.55
N PHE A 122 -1.14 18.46 -0.45
CA PHE A 122 -1.82 18.33 0.84
C PHE A 122 -2.41 16.93 0.94
N ASP A 123 -1.65 16.03 1.55
CA ASP A 123 -2.09 14.67 1.79
C ASP A 123 -3.09 14.58 2.94
N ILE A 124 -3.83 13.48 2.97
CA ILE A 124 -4.77 13.15 4.04
C ILE A 124 -4.29 11.86 4.69
N HIS A 125 -3.90 11.96 5.96
CA HIS A 125 -3.46 10.82 6.75
C HIS A 125 -4.45 10.52 7.87
N ASN A 126 -4.95 9.28 7.90
CA ASN A 126 -5.69 8.73 9.02
C ASN A 126 -4.90 7.57 9.62
N GLY A 127 -4.40 7.71 10.85
CA GLY A 127 -3.69 6.60 11.51
C GLY A 127 -4.62 5.43 11.86
N GLY A 128 -5.86 5.73 12.27
CA GLY A 128 -6.82 4.70 12.66
C GLY A 128 -6.75 4.36 14.16
N LEU A 129 -6.81 3.07 14.49
CA LEU A 129 -6.80 2.57 15.86
C LEU A 129 -5.37 2.27 16.32
N GLY A 130 -4.90 2.94 17.36
CA GLY A 130 -3.64 2.62 18.02
C GLY A 130 -2.79 3.87 18.23
N ILE A 131 -1.46 3.71 18.19
CA ILE A 131 -0.52 4.83 18.29
C ILE A 131 0.27 4.92 16.99
N ASP A 132 -0.10 5.90 16.17
CA ASP A 132 0.47 6.06 14.84
C ASP A 132 1.55 7.14 14.83
N THR A 133 2.45 7.02 13.86
CA THR A 133 3.52 7.98 13.60
C THR A 133 3.40 8.51 12.18
N ILE A 134 3.54 9.82 12.01
CA ILE A 134 3.77 10.42 10.69
C ILE A 134 5.22 10.91 10.66
N ASP A 135 6.01 10.36 9.73
CA ASP A 135 7.42 10.67 9.55
C ASP A 135 7.63 11.67 8.42
N TYR A 136 8.06 12.87 8.79
CA TYR A 136 8.44 13.97 7.90
C TYR A 136 9.95 14.09 7.68
N SER A 137 10.74 13.10 8.11
CA SER A 137 12.22 13.18 8.11
C SER A 137 12.82 13.29 6.71
N ASN A 138 12.07 12.89 5.68
CA ASN A 138 12.49 12.94 4.27
C ASN A 138 12.05 14.22 3.54
N VAL A 139 11.27 15.09 4.18
CA VAL A 139 10.83 16.36 3.57
C VAL A 139 12.03 17.29 3.38
N THR A 140 12.38 17.59 2.13
CA THR A 140 13.39 18.59 1.81
C THR A 140 12.79 19.99 1.76
N PHE A 141 13.08 20.83 2.76
CA PHE A 141 12.79 22.26 2.67
C PHE A 141 13.70 22.90 1.62
N GLY A 142 13.12 23.40 0.53
CA GLY A 142 13.86 24.19 -0.45
C GLY A 142 14.58 25.34 0.25
N SER A 143 15.91 25.39 0.14
CA SER A 143 16.69 26.51 0.66
C SER A 143 16.27 27.79 -0.08
N GLY A 144 15.66 28.73 0.65
CA GLY A 144 15.27 30.04 0.13
C GLY A 144 16.43 30.91 -0.33
#